data_AF-A0A841KAJ4-F1
#
_entry.id   AF-A0A841KAJ4-F1
#
_cell.length_a   1.000
_cell.length_b   1.000
_cell.length_c   1.000
_cell.angle_alpha   90.00
_cell.angle_beta   90.00
_cell.angle_gamma   90.00
#
_symmetry.space_group_name_H-M   'P 1'
#
loop_
_entity.id
_entity.type
_entity.pdbx_description
1 polymer ?
#
loop_
_entity_poly.entity_id
_entity_poly.type
_entity_poly.pdbx_seq_one_letter_code
_entity_poly.pdbx_strand_id
1 'polypeptide(L)' 'MTTAMQGGNPATNRSRRPWSRGRVAALLIVAVAAAVIIGANAHLVIVALSSQPDCVTHLKTPGGSEGAFRAAKSSC' A
#
# COMPACT_ATOMS: atom_id res chain seq x y z
N MET A 1 -56.23 -18.25 -38.61
CA MET A 1 -55.80 -16.93 -38.12
C MET A 1 -54.56 -17.12 -37.24
N THR A 2 -53.39 -17.21 -37.88
CA THR A 2 -52.08 -16.84 -37.32
C THR A 2 -52.14 -15.34 -36.96
N THR A 3 -51.43 -14.77 -36.00
CA THR A 3 -49.96 -14.68 -35.91
C THR A 3 -49.54 -13.95 -34.61
N ALA A 4 -48.39 -14.34 -34.04
CA ALA A 4 -47.37 -13.56 -33.33
C ALA A 4 -47.78 -12.61 -32.17
N MET A 5 -47.32 -12.85 -30.93
CA MET A 5 -45.96 -12.55 -30.41
C MET A 5 -45.58 -11.06 -30.49
N GLN A 6 -45.52 -10.38 -29.34
CA GLN A 6 -44.39 -9.49 -29.05
C GLN A 6 -44.29 -9.24 -27.54
N GLY A 7 -43.43 -10.03 -26.87
CA GLY A 7 -42.85 -9.65 -25.59
C GLY A 7 -41.95 -8.43 -25.79
N GLY A 8 -42.21 -7.38 -25.01
CA GLY A 8 -41.34 -6.22 -24.91
C GLY A 8 -40.98 -6.00 -23.45
N ASN A 9 -39.95 -6.69 -22.96
CA ASN A 9 -39.30 -6.25 -21.73
C ASN A 9 -38.65 -4.89 -22.04
N PRO A 10 -38.95 -3.81 -21.29
CA PRO A 10 -38.17 -2.61 -21.43
C PRO A 10 -36.78 -2.91 -20.85
N ALA A 11 -35.86 -3.29 -21.74
CA ALA A 11 -34.44 -3.12 -21.51
C ALA A 11 -34.21 -1.61 -21.39
N THR A 12 -34.50 -1.09 -20.21
CA THR A 12 -34.18 0.29 -19.84
C THR A 12 -32.68 0.40 -19.91
N ASN A 13 -32.23 0.97 -21.02
CA ASN A 13 -30.87 1.39 -21.25
C ASN A 13 -30.49 2.26 -20.06
N ARG A 14 -29.80 1.68 -19.07
CA ARG A 14 -29.23 2.37 -17.93
C ARG A 14 -28.19 3.29 -18.51
N SER A 15 -28.64 4.49 -18.90
CA SER A 15 -27.81 5.59 -19.38
C SER A 15 -26.59 5.60 -18.48
N ARG A 16 -25.45 5.16 -19.01
CA ARG A 16 -24.17 5.28 -18.33
C ARG A 16 -23.91 6.77 -18.31
N ARG A 17 -24.44 7.45 -17.30
CA ARG A 17 -24.23 8.89 -17.10
C ARG A 17 -22.73 9.05 -17.12
N PRO A 18 -22.15 9.69 -18.16
CA PRO A 18 -20.73 9.90 -18.19
C PRO A 18 -20.43 10.69 -16.94
N TRP A 19 -19.68 10.05 -16.07
CA TRP A 19 -19.37 10.54 -14.75
C TRP A 19 -18.85 11.97 -14.92
N SER A 20 -19.46 12.93 -14.19
CA SER A 20 -19.21 14.35 -14.46
C SER A 20 -17.70 14.61 -14.44
N ARG A 21 -17.19 15.42 -15.37
CA ARG A 21 -15.74 15.61 -15.57
C ARG A 21 -15.03 16.01 -14.27
N GLY A 22 -15.70 16.79 -13.41
CA GLY A 22 -15.19 17.12 -12.07
C GLY A 22 -15.09 15.93 -11.13
N ARG A 23 -16.01 14.96 -11.20
CA ARG A 23 -15.95 13.74 -10.38
C ARG A 23 -14.81 12.83 -10.82
N VAL A 24 -14.59 12.72 -12.14
CA VAL A 24 -13.41 12.03 -12.71
C VAL A 24 -12.12 12.68 -12.22
N ALA A 25 -11.99 14.00 -12.36
CA ALA A 25 -10.83 14.74 -11.90
C ALA A 25 -10.57 14.53 -10.39
N ALA A 26 -11.63 14.58 -9.57
CA ALA A 26 -11.52 14.35 -8.14
C ALA A 26 -10.99 12.95 -7.80
N LEU A 27 -11.50 11.88 -8.42
CA LEU A 27 -10.94 10.54 -8.15
C LEU A 27 -9.52 10.38 -8.68
N LEU A 28 -9.16 11.02 -9.79
CA LEU A 28 -7.78 10.98 -10.26
C LEU A 28 -6.83 11.64 -9.26
N ILE A 29 -7.21 12.80 -8.71
CA ILE A 29 -6.43 13.48 -7.67
C ILE A 29 -6.28 12.59 -6.44
N VAL A 30 -7.38 12.00 -5.95
CA VAL A 30 -7.36 11.09 -4.80
C VAL A 30 -6.48 9.86 -5.07
N ALA A 31 -6.60 9.26 -6.26
CA ALA A 31 -5.80 8.10 -6.64
C ALA A 31 -4.30 8.43 -6.69
N VAL A 32 -3.93 9.58 -7.26
CA VAL A 32 -2.54 10.05 -7.29
C VAL A 32 -2.02 10.30 -5.88
N ALA A 33 -2.76 11.01 -5.04
CA ALA A 33 -2.36 11.27 -3.65
C ALA A 33 -2.18 9.96 -2.86
N ALA A 34 -3.10 9.02 -3.00
CA ALA A 34 -2.99 7.71 -2.38
C ALA A 34 -1.75 6.94 -2.88
N ALA A 35 -1.48 6.94 -4.19
CA ALA A 35 -0.31 6.30 -4.77
C ALA A 35 1.00 6.89 -4.23
N VAL A 36 1.08 8.22 -4.08
CA VAL A 36 2.25 8.90 -3.50
C VAL A 36 2.47 8.48 -2.04
N ILE A 37 1.42 8.47 -1.23
CA ILE A 37 1.51 8.07 0.18
C ILE A 37 1.96 6.62 0.31
N ILE A 38 1.34 5.72 -0.47
CA ILE A 38 1.71 4.29 -0.48
C ILE A 38 3.16 4.11 -0.93
N GLY A 39 3.56 4.78 -2.02
CA GLY A 39 4.92 4.71 -2.55
C GLY A 39 5.98 5.22 -1.56
N ALA A 40 5.72 6.35 -0.89
CA ALA A 40 6.61 6.89 0.13
C ALA A 40 6.78 5.93 1.30
N ASN A 41 5.69 5.36 1.82
CA ASN A 41 5.76 4.40 2.92
C ASN A 41 6.44 3.08 2.51
N ALA A 42 6.18 2.58 1.29
CA ALA A 42 6.85 1.39 0.77
C ALA A 42 8.35 1.64 0.61
N HIS A 43 8.76 2.83 0.16
CA HIS A 43 10.17 3.21 0.08
C HIS A 43 10.86 3.15 1.44
N LEU A 44 10.22 3.67 2.50
CA LEU A 44 10.77 3.61 3.85
C LEU A 44 10.97 2.16 4.33
N VAL A 45 10.01 1.27 4.08
CA VAL A 45 10.14 -0.15 4.44
C VAL A 45 11.29 -0.81 3.67
N ILE A 46 11.39 -0.57 2.36
CA ILE A 46 12.48 -1.10 1.54
C ILE A 46 13.82 -0.62 2.08
N VAL A 47 13.97 0.68 2.36
CA VAL A 47 15.21 1.26 2.91
C VAL A 47 15.56 0.63 4.26
N ALA A 48 14.60 0.47 5.15
CA ALA A 48 14.83 -0.13 6.47
C ALA A 48 15.37 -1.58 6.36
N LEU A 49 14.88 -2.34 5.38
CA LEU A 49 15.30 -3.73 5.16
C LEU A 49 16.60 -3.84 4.34
N SER A 50 16.82 -2.95 3.38
CA SER A 50 17.97 -2.99 2.48
C SER A 50 19.25 -2.41 3.10
N SER A 51 19.13 -1.58 4.14
CA SER A 51 20.26 -0.84 4.67
C SER A 51 21.30 -1.69 5.41
N GLN A 52 21.13 -3.02 5.48
CA GLN A 52 21.95 -3.89 6.33
C GLN A 52 22.11 -3.25 7.72
N PRO A 53 21.13 -3.37 8.63
CA PRO A 53 21.47 -3.40 10.03
C PRO A 53 22.19 -4.73 10.22
N ASP A 54 23.38 -4.87 9.64
CA ASP A 54 24.24 -5.98 9.94
C ASP A 54 24.32 -5.93 11.44
N CYS A 55 23.72 -6.94 12.06
CA CYS A 55 24.01 -7.35 13.40
C CYS A 55 25.42 -7.89 13.28
N VAL A 56 26.36 -6.97 13.05
CA VAL A 56 27.78 -7.20 13.14
C VAL A 56 27.89 -7.98 14.43
N THR A 57 28.51 -9.14 14.33
CA THR A 57 28.90 -9.92 15.48
C THR A 57 29.80 -9.01 16.30
N HIS A 58 29.19 -8.16 17.12
CA HIS A 58 29.83 -7.55 18.25
C HIS A 58 30.23 -8.78 19.06
N LEU A 59 31.46 -9.24 18.86
CA LEU A 59 32.17 -10.13 19.76
C LEU A 59 32.18 -9.37 21.08
N LYS A 60 31.09 -9.48 21.81
CA LYS A 60 30.99 -9.02 23.18
C LYS A 60 31.66 -10.09 24.02
N THR A 61 32.93 -10.37 23.75
CA THR A 61 33.72 -11.20 24.66
C THR A 61 33.59 -10.53 26.04
N PRO A 62 33.08 -11.23 27.06
CA PRO A 62 33.08 -10.70 28.41
C PRO A 62 34.52 -10.51 28.82
N GLY A 63 34.94 -9.26 29.06
CA GLY A 63 35.96 -9.04 30.08
C GLY A 63 35.27 -9.44 31.38
N GLY A 64 35.63 -10.61 31.91
CA GLY A 64 34.96 -11.27 33.04
C GLY A 64 35.18 -10.55 34.37
N SER A 65 34.70 -9.31 34.49
CA SER A 65 34.84 -8.51 35.69
C SER A 65 33.51 -7.82 36.02
N GLU A 66 33.07 -7.98 37.26
CA GLU A 66 31.88 -7.29 37.78
C GLU A 66 32.08 -5.77 37.67
N GLY A 67 31.08 -5.06 37.13
CA GLY A 67 31.11 -3.61 36.91
C GLY A 67 31.42 -3.14 35.47
N ALA A 68 31.63 -4.05 34.51
CA ALA A 68 31.87 -3.65 33.13
C ALA A 68 30.61 -3.09 32.46
N PHE A 69 30.61 -1.79 32.11
CA PHE A 69 29.57 -1.18 31.29
C PHE A 69 29.46 -1.90 29.95
N ARG A 70 28.24 -2.28 29.55
CA ARG A 70 27.96 -2.90 28.26
C ARG A 70 26.93 -2.04 27.54
N ALA A 71 27.21 -1.70 26.28
CA ALA A 71 26.18 -1.22 25.36
C ALA A 71 24.93 -2.11 25.40
N ALA A 72 23.75 -1.49 25.34
CA ALA A 72 22.46 -2.17 25.23
C ALA A 72 22.50 -3.19 24.09
N LYS A 73 21.78 -4.30 24.28
CA LYS A 73 21.68 -5.35 23.28
C LYS A 73 20.97 -4.78 22.05
N SER A 74 21.54 -5.00 20.87
CA SER A 74 20.86 -4.72 19.60
C SER A 74 19.54 -5.47 19.55
N SER A 75 18.55 -4.99 18.80
CA SER A 75 17.27 -5.69 18.60
C SER A 75 17.39 -6.95 17.70
N CYS A 76 18.63 -7.30 17.38
CA CYS A 76 19.09 -8.63 17.03
C CYS A 76 19.99 -9.14 18.18
#